data_AF-A0AAU8YYM2-F1
#
_entry.id   AF-A0AAU8YYM2-F1
#
_cell.length_a   1.000
_cell.length_b   1.000
_cell.length_c   1.000
_cell.angle_alpha   90.00
_cell.angle_beta   90.00
_cell.angle_gamma   90.00
#
_symmetry.space_group_name_H-M   'P 1'
#
loop_
_entity.id
_entity.type
_entity.pdbx_description
1 polymer ?
#
loop_
_entity_poly.entity_id
_entity_poly.type
_entity_poly.pdbx_seq_one_letter_code
_entity_poly.pdbx_strand_id
1 'polypeptide(L)'
;MDNTISIQKAISLSRQIQDHLNKDILKEGQPFIILEKYEWLREVLSLLAKQSNLFESCIVLLENNMEQEAYILARSQFNNMLWISYICNDNDNSRVKEYFYEPHITQLQQLYNIKKYLRSLPEDTPQFEEFSTLDFKVINSTINKIKGILRTEGYTVDNAQKPLKNKSIFELTEKDPLLLGMYLSFYNDASKFEHADISTVKNYRNAVVDDISDSIAFTFELNQSNIALWKSVFKHTLTILFQSINTLYTRIKSQDKHLFDFKQYEEADFCSIIVNIKMASDIVDSISE
;
A
#
# COMPACT_ATOMS: atom_id res chain seq x y z
N MET A 1 -24.18 2.15 22.99
CA MET A 1 -22.82 2.16 23.58
C MET A 1 -22.23 3.50 23.17
N ASP A 2 -21.54 4.23 24.04
CA ASP A 2 -20.95 5.52 23.68
C ASP A 2 -19.93 5.32 22.54
N ASN A 3 -20.07 6.05 21.44
CA ASN A 3 -19.20 5.96 20.27
C ASN A 3 -17.73 6.11 20.65
N THR A 4 -17.42 7.00 21.59
CA THR A 4 -16.05 7.22 22.08
C THR A 4 -15.46 5.95 22.71
N ILE A 5 -16.26 5.22 23.50
CA ILE A 5 -15.83 3.96 24.13
C ILE A 5 -15.58 2.89 23.07
N SER A 6 -16.46 2.77 22.07
CA SER A 6 -16.31 1.80 20.99
C SER A 6 -15.07 2.09 20.11
N ILE A 7 -14.82 3.36 19.79
CA ILE A 7 -13.62 3.81 19.05
C ILE A 7 -12.35 3.42 19.82
N GLN A 8 -12.28 3.74 21.12
CA GLN A 8 -11.11 3.42 21.94
C GLN A 8 -10.86 1.90 22.02
N LYS A 9 -11.93 1.11 22.14
CA LYS A 9 -11.83 -0.36 22.12
C LYS A 9 -11.32 -0.89 20.78
N ALA A 10 -11.82 -0.35 19.67
CA ALA A 10 -11.36 -0.74 18.33
C ALA A 10 -9.87 -0.43 18.15
N ILE A 11 -9.43 0.78 18.52
CA ILE A 11 -8.02 1.20 18.47
C ILE A 11 -7.14 0.31 19.35
N SER A 12 -7.57 0.04 20.59
CA SER A 12 -6.81 -0.83 21.50
C SER A 12 -6.66 -2.24 20.95
N LEU A 13 -7.69 -2.78 20.31
CA LEU A 13 -7.64 -4.12 19.72
C LEU A 13 -6.76 -4.14 18.46
N SER A 14 -6.75 -3.07 17.67
CA SER A 14 -5.82 -2.93 16.55
C SER A 14 -4.35 -2.97 17.01
N ARG A 15 -4.00 -2.30 18.11
CA ARG A 15 -2.64 -2.37 18.67
C ARG A 15 -2.27 -3.82 19.06
N GLN A 16 -3.19 -4.55 19.67
CA GLN A 16 -2.97 -5.98 19.99
C GLN A 16 -2.81 -6.85 18.74
N ILE A 17 -3.59 -6.59 17.69
CA ILE A 17 -3.45 -7.26 16.39
C ILE A 17 -2.04 -7.03 15.83
N GLN A 18 -1.55 -5.80 15.89
CA GLN A 18 -0.21 -5.45 15.43
C GLN A 18 0.87 -6.15 16.24
N ASP A 19 0.77 -6.13 17.57
CA ASP A 19 1.73 -6.79 18.46
C ASP A 19 1.83 -8.29 18.17
N HIS A 20 0.69 -8.97 17.98
CA HIS A 20 0.67 -10.40 17.62
C HIS A 20 1.27 -10.64 16.24
N LEU A 21 0.95 -9.81 15.24
CA LEU A 21 1.57 -9.91 13.92
C LEU A 21 3.09 -9.77 13.99
N ASN A 22 3.59 -8.78 14.72
CA ASN A 22 5.02 -8.50 14.86
C ASN A 22 5.75 -9.62 15.59
N LYS A 23 5.16 -10.11 16.68
CA LYS A 23 5.78 -11.11 17.54
C LYS A 23 5.69 -12.52 16.96
N ASP A 24 4.50 -12.94 16.54
CA ASP A 24 4.20 -14.35 16.29
C ASP A 24 4.43 -14.73 14.81
N ILE A 25 4.19 -13.79 13.88
CA ILE A 25 4.39 -14.02 12.44
C ILE A 25 5.73 -13.45 11.97
N LEU A 26 5.96 -12.16 12.19
CA LEU A 26 7.20 -11.50 11.74
C LEU A 26 8.42 -11.84 12.61
N LYS A 27 8.19 -12.31 13.83
CA LYS A 27 9.21 -12.67 14.81
C LYS A 27 10.22 -11.55 15.01
N GLU A 28 9.71 -10.34 15.25
CA GLU A 28 10.52 -9.13 15.41
C GLU A 28 11.64 -9.34 16.45
N GLY A 29 12.86 -8.94 16.07
CA GLY A 29 14.05 -9.10 16.92
C GLY A 29 14.62 -10.52 16.98
N GLN A 30 14.03 -11.49 16.29
CA GLN A 30 14.53 -12.86 16.22
C GLN A 30 15.19 -13.15 14.87
N PRO A 31 16.20 -14.06 14.82
CA PRO A 31 16.79 -14.47 13.56
C PRO A 31 15.78 -15.27 12.72
N PHE A 32 15.72 -14.95 11.42
CA PHE A 32 14.94 -15.67 10.43
C PHE A 32 15.87 -16.39 9.45
N ILE A 33 15.69 -17.70 9.28
CA ILE A 33 16.47 -18.48 8.31
C ILE A 33 15.55 -18.81 7.14
N ILE A 34 15.99 -18.44 5.94
CA ILE A 34 15.26 -18.69 4.69
C ILE A 34 16.18 -19.54 3.81
N LEU A 35 15.69 -20.72 3.44
CA LEU A 35 16.41 -21.62 2.55
C LEU A 35 16.27 -21.16 1.09
N GLU A 36 17.20 -21.59 0.24
CA GLU A 36 17.10 -21.41 -1.20
C GLU A 36 15.74 -21.94 -1.71
N LYS A 37 15.14 -21.25 -2.67
CA LYS A 37 13.76 -21.46 -3.19
C LYS A 37 12.63 -20.87 -2.35
N TYR A 38 12.92 -20.34 -1.16
CA TYR A 38 11.95 -19.64 -0.31
C TYR A 38 12.14 -18.12 -0.32
N GLU A 39 12.75 -17.58 -1.37
CA GLU A 39 12.95 -16.13 -1.54
C GLU A 39 11.62 -15.39 -1.54
N TRP A 40 10.55 -16.01 -2.04
CA TRP A 40 9.19 -15.47 -1.95
C TRP A 40 8.79 -15.14 -0.50
N LEU A 41 9.15 -15.99 0.47
CA LEU A 41 8.79 -15.81 1.86
C LEU A 41 9.51 -14.59 2.44
N ARG A 42 10.78 -14.38 2.06
CA ARG A 42 11.55 -13.18 2.45
C ARG A 42 10.83 -11.90 2.02
N GLU A 43 10.43 -11.85 0.75
CA GLU A 43 9.79 -10.66 0.20
C GLU A 43 8.39 -10.45 0.77
N VAL A 44 7.60 -11.52 0.94
CA VAL A 44 6.28 -11.45 1.56
C VAL A 44 6.36 -10.99 3.02
N LEU A 45 7.32 -11.49 3.80
CA LEU A 45 7.53 -11.02 5.17
C LEU A 45 8.00 -9.57 5.23
N SER A 46 8.84 -9.14 4.29
CA SER A 46 9.27 -7.74 4.18
C SER A 46 8.09 -6.82 3.86
N LEU A 47 7.21 -7.24 2.95
CA LEU A 47 5.96 -6.54 2.64
C LEU A 47 5.00 -6.53 3.83
N LEU A 48 4.88 -7.63 4.58
CA LEU A 48 4.07 -7.72 5.79
C LEU A 48 4.61 -6.85 6.94
N ALA A 49 5.92 -6.74 7.08
CA ALA A 49 6.53 -5.82 8.05
C ALA A 49 6.17 -4.36 7.71
N LYS A 50 6.26 -3.98 6.44
CA LYS A 50 5.78 -2.67 5.97
C LYS A 50 4.26 -2.53 6.19
N GLN A 51 3.50 -3.59 5.96
CA GLN A 51 2.05 -3.62 6.18
C GLN A 51 1.69 -3.35 7.64
N SER A 52 2.41 -3.94 8.59
CA SER A 52 2.26 -3.72 10.03
C SER A 52 2.52 -2.26 10.41
N ASN A 53 3.62 -1.67 9.91
CA ASN A 53 3.94 -0.27 10.19
C ASN A 53 2.91 0.70 9.60
N LEU A 54 2.44 0.43 8.38
CA LEU A 54 1.38 1.23 7.77
C LEU A 54 0.05 1.06 8.53
N PHE A 55 -0.23 -0.13 9.06
CA PHE A 55 -1.44 -0.39 9.84
C PHE A 55 -1.45 0.48 11.10
N GLU A 56 -0.38 0.48 11.88
CA GLU A 56 -0.31 1.35 13.06
C GLU A 56 -0.35 2.83 12.68
N SER A 57 0.31 3.23 11.60
CA SER A 57 0.25 4.60 11.12
C SER A 57 -1.18 5.04 10.79
N CYS A 58 -1.97 4.17 10.13
CA CYS A 58 -3.40 4.42 9.91
C CYS A 58 -4.16 4.56 11.23
N ILE A 59 -3.91 3.68 12.21
CA ILE A 59 -4.58 3.73 13.52
C ILE A 59 -4.26 5.02 14.27
N VAL A 60 -3.00 5.46 14.28
CA VAL A 60 -2.58 6.72 14.90
C VAL A 60 -3.27 7.92 14.25
N LEU A 61 -3.35 7.96 12.92
CA LEU A 61 -4.04 9.05 12.22
C LEU A 61 -5.55 9.06 12.54
N LEU A 62 -6.17 7.88 12.58
CA LEU A 62 -7.58 7.74 12.95
C LEU A 62 -7.85 8.12 14.42
N GLU A 63 -6.90 7.92 15.32
CA GLU A 63 -7.01 8.39 16.72
C GLU A 63 -6.95 9.93 16.83
N ASN A 64 -6.38 10.59 15.83
CA ASN A 64 -6.19 12.05 15.78
C ASN A 64 -7.14 12.75 14.79
N ASN A 65 -8.24 12.11 14.38
CA ASN A 65 -9.21 12.66 13.43
C ASN A 65 -8.60 13.07 12.08
N MET A 66 -7.58 12.34 11.62
CA MET A 66 -6.92 12.55 10.34
C MET A 66 -7.37 11.47 9.34
N GLU A 67 -8.68 11.32 9.16
CA GLU A 67 -9.24 10.21 8.39
C GLU A 67 -8.85 10.27 6.91
N GLN A 68 -8.70 11.47 6.32
CA GLN A 68 -8.30 11.63 4.92
C GLN A 68 -6.85 11.14 4.70
N GLU A 69 -5.94 11.52 5.58
CA GLU A 69 -4.54 11.09 5.55
C GLU A 69 -4.41 9.59 5.82
N ALA A 70 -5.20 9.07 6.77
CA ALA A 70 -5.29 7.63 7.02
C ALA A 70 -5.75 6.86 5.77
N TYR A 71 -6.69 7.42 5.00
CA TYR A 71 -7.15 6.81 3.75
C TYR A 71 -6.02 6.72 2.70
N ILE A 72 -5.17 7.75 2.61
CA ILE A 72 -4.00 7.74 1.72
C ILE A 72 -3.02 6.63 2.14
N LEU A 73 -2.75 6.46 3.44
CA LEU A 73 -1.91 5.36 3.92
C LEU A 73 -2.53 3.99 3.66
N ALA A 74 -3.85 3.86 3.82
CA ALA A 74 -4.57 2.64 3.50
C ALA A 74 -4.43 2.26 2.00
N ARG A 75 -4.26 3.23 1.07
CA ARG A 75 -3.94 2.91 -0.33
C ARG A 75 -2.58 2.24 -0.47
N SER A 76 -1.59 2.74 0.27
CA SER A 76 -0.26 2.11 0.29
C SER A 76 -0.33 0.71 0.89
N GLN A 77 -1.17 0.50 1.90
CA GLN A 77 -1.44 -0.84 2.44
C GLN A 77 -2.05 -1.76 1.38
N PHE A 78 -3.04 -1.28 0.63
CA PHE A 78 -3.67 -2.06 -0.43
C PHE A 78 -2.67 -2.48 -1.51
N ASN A 79 -1.77 -1.58 -1.91
CA ASN A 79 -0.71 -1.90 -2.86
C ASN A 79 0.21 -3.03 -2.35
N ASN A 80 0.64 -2.98 -1.08
CA ASN A 80 1.45 -4.04 -0.49
C ASN A 80 0.69 -5.37 -0.43
N MET A 81 -0.59 -5.35 -0.05
CA MET A 81 -1.45 -6.53 0.02
C MET A 81 -1.60 -7.20 -1.34
N LEU A 82 -1.77 -6.42 -2.41
CA LEU A 82 -1.81 -6.94 -3.77
C LEU A 82 -0.49 -7.60 -4.18
N TRP A 83 0.66 -7.02 -3.81
CA TRP A 83 1.95 -7.65 -4.04
C TRP A 83 2.12 -8.96 -3.25
N ILE A 84 1.71 -8.98 -1.97
CA ILE A 84 1.70 -10.20 -1.16
C ILE A 84 0.84 -11.27 -1.85
N SER A 85 -0.37 -10.89 -2.27
CA SER A 85 -1.28 -11.80 -2.97
C SER A 85 -0.68 -12.32 -4.27
N TYR A 86 -0.11 -11.43 -5.07
CA TYR A 86 0.53 -11.76 -6.33
C TYR A 86 1.67 -12.75 -6.15
N ILE A 87 2.58 -12.50 -5.20
CA ILE A 87 3.73 -13.35 -4.95
C ILE A 87 3.31 -14.72 -4.38
N CYS A 88 2.37 -14.75 -3.42
CA CYS A 88 1.92 -16.00 -2.81
C CYS A 88 1.16 -16.93 -3.79
N ASN A 89 0.60 -16.39 -4.87
CA ASN A 89 -0.08 -17.14 -5.92
C ASN A 89 0.87 -17.65 -7.02
N ASP A 90 2.17 -17.76 -6.72
CA ASP A 90 3.20 -18.25 -7.65
C ASP A 90 3.77 -19.61 -7.25
N ASN A 91 4.02 -20.50 -8.20
CA ASN A 91 4.64 -21.79 -7.90
C ASN A 91 6.15 -21.81 -8.18
N ASP A 92 6.71 -20.81 -8.86
CA ASP A 92 8.07 -20.87 -9.38
C ASP A 92 8.89 -19.57 -9.28
N ASN A 93 8.76 -18.79 -8.20
CA ASN A 93 9.55 -17.56 -7.93
C ASN A 93 9.59 -16.53 -9.08
N SER A 94 8.88 -16.74 -10.19
CA SER A 94 8.84 -15.86 -11.35
C SER A 94 8.22 -14.52 -10.96
N ARG A 95 7.18 -14.53 -10.13
CA ARG A 95 6.51 -13.33 -9.61
C ARG A 95 7.35 -12.58 -8.58
N VAL A 96 8.17 -13.30 -7.81
CA VAL A 96 9.16 -12.68 -6.91
C VAL A 96 10.16 -11.89 -7.73
N LYS A 97 10.66 -12.50 -8.82
CA LYS A 97 11.57 -11.85 -9.74
C LYS A 97 10.92 -10.62 -10.38
N GLU A 98 9.66 -10.72 -10.80
CA GLU A 98 8.91 -9.56 -11.31
C GLU A 98 8.83 -8.43 -10.29
N TYR A 99 8.41 -8.72 -9.05
CA TYR A 99 8.39 -7.76 -7.96
C TYR A 99 9.76 -7.10 -7.73
N PHE A 100 10.83 -7.89 -7.68
CA PHE A 100 12.20 -7.41 -7.44
C PHE A 100 12.70 -6.42 -8.50
N TYR A 101 12.26 -6.57 -9.75
CA TYR A 101 12.68 -5.71 -10.87
C TYR A 101 11.75 -4.51 -11.13
N GLU A 102 10.60 -4.40 -10.47
CA GLU A 102 9.72 -3.22 -10.56
C GLU A 102 10.44 -1.88 -10.29
N PRO A 103 11.31 -1.74 -9.25
CA PRO A 103 12.03 -0.49 -9.01
C PRO A 103 12.97 -0.09 -10.16
N HIS A 104 13.58 -1.08 -10.82
CA HIS A 104 14.44 -0.85 -11.98
C HIS A 104 13.63 -0.32 -13.18
N ILE A 105 12.43 -0.88 -13.40
CA ILE A 105 11.52 -0.43 -14.44
C ILE A 105 11.05 1.00 -14.14
N THR A 106 10.69 1.31 -12.88
CA THR A 106 10.29 2.67 -12.47
C THR A 106 11.40 3.67 -12.69
N GLN A 107 12.63 3.35 -12.27
CA GLN A 107 13.77 4.25 -12.45
C GLN A 107 14.08 4.48 -13.94
N LEU A 108 13.97 3.44 -14.77
CA LEU A 108 14.15 3.56 -16.21
C LEU A 108 13.13 4.53 -16.84
N GLN A 109 11.86 4.44 -16.43
CA GLN A 109 10.80 5.35 -16.90
C GLN A 109 11.04 6.80 -16.44
N GLN A 110 11.43 7.00 -15.19
CA GLN A 110 11.78 8.33 -14.66
C GLN A 110 12.92 8.97 -15.46
N LEU A 111 13.99 8.22 -15.73
CA LEU A 111 15.12 8.69 -16.53
C LEU A 111 14.71 9.04 -17.97
N TYR A 112 13.78 8.29 -18.56
CA TYR A 112 13.24 8.64 -19.87
C TYR A 112 12.38 9.92 -19.85
N ASN A 113 11.57 10.12 -18.81
CA ASN A 113 10.78 11.33 -18.65
C ASN A 113 11.68 12.56 -18.48
N ILE A 114 12.72 12.46 -17.63
CA ILE A 114 13.73 13.51 -17.46
C ILE A 114 14.39 13.80 -18.82
N LYS A 115 14.86 12.77 -19.52
CA LYS A 115 15.52 12.93 -20.82
C LYS A 115 14.60 13.58 -21.87
N LYS A 116 13.31 13.23 -21.86
CA LYS A 116 12.30 13.83 -22.75
C LYS A 116 12.10 15.31 -22.42
N TYR A 117 11.96 15.65 -21.13
CA TYR A 117 11.81 17.03 -20.67
C TYR A 117 13.01 17.89 -21.06
N LEU A 118 14.23 17.44 -20.75
CA LEU A 118 15.45 18.19 -21.07
C LEU A 118 15.61 18.45 -22.58
N ARG A 119 15.19 17.51 -23.43
CA ARG A 119 15.20 17.69 -24.90
C ARG A 119 14.13 18.66 -25.42
N SER A 120 13.09 18.91 -24.64
CA SER A 120 12.00 19.82 -25.00
C SER A 120 12.19 21.24 -24.46
N LEU A 121 13.23 21.48 -23.64
CA LEU A 121 13.53 22.81 -23.12
C LEU A 121 14.04 23.73 -24.25
N PRO A 122 13.43 24.91 -24.46
CA PRO A 122 13.97 25.90 -25.39
C PRO A 122 15.29 26.46 -24.88
N GLU A 123 16.30 26.54 -25.74
CA GLU A 123 17.67 26.95 -25.38
C GLU A 123 17.77 28.38 -24.83
N ASP A 124 16.78 29.23 -25.13
CA ASP A 124 16.67 30.63 -24.73
C ASP A 124 15.94 30.85 -23.39
N THR A 125 15.69 29.79 -22.62
CA THR A 125 14.99 29.88 -21.34
C THR A 125 15.95 29.80 -20.13
N PRO A 126 15.70 30.54 -19.04
CA PRO A 126 16.49 30.41 -17.80
C PRO A 126 16.50 28.97 -17.25
N GLN A 127 15.41 28.23 -17.46
CA GLN A 127 15.31 26.82 -17.09
C GLN A 127 16.29 25.94 -17.89
N PHE A 128 16.54 26.26 -19.16
CA PHE A 128 17.54 25.54 -19.94
C PHE A 128 18.93 25.74 -19.36
N GLU A 129 19.33 26.98 -19.01
CA GLU A 129 20.62 27.23 -18.35
C GLU A 129 20.74 26.46 -17.03
N GLU A 130 19.70 26.50 -16.19
CA GLU A 130 19.69 25.83 -14.89
C GLU A 130 19.74 24.29 -15.02
N PHE A 131 19.00 23.71 -15.96
CA PHE A 131 18.96 22.25 -16.16
C PHE A 131 20.03 21.73 -17.12
N SER A 132 20.71 22.59 -17.88
CA SER A 132 21.82 22.21 -18.76
C SER A 132 23.01 21.61 -18.01
N THR A 133 23.08 21.85 -16.69
CA THR A 133 24.09 21.25 -15.81
C THR A 133 23.84 19.77 -15.52
N LEU A 134 22.65 19.23 -15.85
CA LEU A 134 22.38 17.81 -15.73
C LEU A 134 23.15 17.03 -16.80
N ASP A 135 24.06 16.17 -16.36
CA ASP A 135 24.92 15.42 -17.28
C ASP A 135 24.14 14.30 -18.00
N PHE A 136 23.80 14.55 -19.26
CA PHE A 136 23.20 13.55 -20.16
C PHE A 136 24.04 12.27 -20.27
N LYS A 137 25.37 12.33 -20.14
CA LYS A 137 26.23 11.14 -20.15
C LYS A 137 25.95 10.30 -18.92
N VAL A 138 25.81 10.91 -17.75
CA VAL A 138 25.43 10.20 -16.52
C VAL A 138 24.06 9.54 -16.69
N ILE A 139 23.04 10.28 -17.14
CA ILE A 139 21.69 9.76 -17.38
C ILE A 139 21.74 8.56 -18.35
N ASN A 140 22.42 8.69 -19.49
CA ASN A 140 22.53 7.62 -20.47
C ASN A 140 23.31 6.40 -19.93
N SER A 141 24.36 6.64 -19.15
CA SER A 141 25.13 5.56 -18.52
C SER A 141 24.27 4.78 -17.52
N THR A 142 23.45 5.46 -16.72
CA THR A 142 22.52 4.84 -15.76
C THR A 142 21.42 4.06 -16.48
N ILE A 143 20.83 4.62 -17.53
CA ILE A 143 19.87 3.90 -18.40
C ILE A 143 20.49 2.61 -18.93
N ASN A 144 21.72 2.65 -19.44
CA ASN A 144 22.40 1.48 -20.00
C ASN A 144 22.72 0.43 -18.92
N LYS A 145 23.09 0.84 -17.71
CA LYS A 145 23.30 -0.06 -16.56
C LYS A 145 22.01 -0.80 -16.20
N ILE A 146 20.90 -0.07 -16.03
CA ILE A 146 19.60 -0.66 -15.70
C ILE A 146 19.13 -1.61 -16.81
N LYS A 147 19.27 -1.20 -18.08
CA LYS A 147 18.99 -2.07 -19.22
C LYS A 147 19.84 -3.35 -19.21
N GLY A 148 21.12 -3.26 -18.85
CA GLY A 148 22.00 -4.41 -18.70
C GLY A 148 21.47 -5.41 -17.68
N ILE A 149 21.11 -4.94 -16.49
CA ILE A 149 20.52 -5.77 -15.42
C ILE A 149 19.24 -6.46 -15.93
N LEU A 150 18.30 -5.68 -16.47
CA LEU A 150 17.02 -6.21 -16.95
C LEU A 150 17.19 -7.20 -18.11
N ARG A 151 18.13 -6.99 -19.04
CA ARG A 151 18.41 -7.93 -20.14
C ARG A 151 18.98 -9.26 -19.65
N THR A 152 19.91 -9.23 -18.70
CA THR A 152 20.46 -10.47 -18.08
C THR A 152 19.36 -11.34 -17.49
N GLU A 153 18.26 -10.70 -17.09
CA GLU A 153 17.12 -11.33 -16.45
C GLU A 153 15.99 -11.69 -17.41
N GLY A 154 16.19 -11.48 -18.73
CA GLY A 154 15.25 -11.87 -19.77
C GLY A 154 14.22 -10.81 -20.17
N TYR A 155 14.31 -9.59 -19.63
CA TYR A 155 13.40 -8.51 -20.02
C TYR A 155 13.76 -7.92 -21.39
N THR A 156 12.74 -7.61 -22.17
CA THR A 156 12.90 -6.89 -23.44
C THR A 156 12.89 -5.38 -23.20
N VAL A 157 14.06 -4.74 -23.26
CA VAL A 157 14.25 -3.33 -22.88
C VAL A 157 14.28 -2.33 -24.04
N ASP A 158 14.35 -2.81 -25.29
CA ASP A 158 14.46 -1.98 -26.51
C ASP A 158 13.29 -2.20 -27.48
N ASN A 159 12.09 -2.42 -26.95
CA ASN A 159 10.88 -2.53 -27.76
C ASN A 159 10.11 -1.20 -27.74
N ALA A 160 10.16 -0.47 -28.86
CA ALA A 160 9.46 0.80 -28.99
C ALA A 160 7.93 0.64 -29.07
N GLN A 161 7.42 -0.48 -29.60
CA GLN A 161 5.98 -0.74 -29.68
C GLN A 161 5.39 -1.20 -28.34
N LYS A 162 6.20 -1.87 -27.52
CA LYS A 162 5.81 -2.38 -26.19
C LYS A 162 6.88 -2.02 -25.16
N PRO A 163 6.94 -0.75 -24.72
CA PRO A 163 7.90 -0.34 -23.70
C PRO A 163 7.62 -1.07 -22.39
N LEU A 164 8.67 -1.33 -21.62
CA LEU A 164 8.57 -1.86 -20.26
C LEU A 164 7.72 -0.93 -19.40
N LYS A 165 6.78 -1.52 -18.69
CA LYS A 165 5.92 -0.83 -17.74
C LYS A 165 5.84 -1.62 -16.45
N ASN A 166 5.80 -0.88 -15.35
CA ASN A 166 5.42 -1.40 -14.05
C ASN A 166 4.04 -2.04 -14.15
N LYS A 167 3.80 -3.08 -13.35
CA LYS A 167 2.44 -3.59 -13.17
C LYS A 167 1.56 -2.50 -12.59
N SER A 168 0.41 -2.31 -13.20
CA SER A 168 -0.65 -1.48 -12.60
C SER A 168 -1.28 -2.19 -11.41
N ILE A 169 -1.82 -1.41 -10.48
CA ILE A 169 -2.61 -1.93 -9.34
C ILE A 169 -3.78 -2.79 -9.83
N PHE A 170 -4.41 -2.40 -10.94
CA PHE A 170 -5.45 -3.19 -11.58
C PHE A 170 -4.94 -4.56 -12.05
N GLU A 171 -3.78 -4.62 -12.73
CA GLU A 171 -3.19 -5.90 -13.16
C GLU A 171 -2.84 -6.82 -11.99
N LEU A 172 -2.42 -6.26 -10.85
CA LEU A 172 -2.12 -7.02 -9.64
C LEU A 172 -3.37 -7.65 -8.98
N THR A 173 -4.59 -7.20 -9.32
CA THR A 173 -5.81 -7.90 -8.87
C THR A 173 -5.98 -9.27 -9.52
N GLU A 174 -5.26 -9.56 -10.60
CA GLU A 174 -5.27 -10.84 -11.32
C GLU A 174 -6.66 -11.36 -11.73
N LYS A 175 -7.65 -10.47 -11.85
CA LYS A 175 -9.06 -10.83 -12.07
C LYS A 175 -9.68 -11.64 -10.93
N ASP A 176 -9.06 -11.66 -9.75
CA ASP A 176 -9.71 -12.14 -8.54
C ASP A 176 -10.92 -11.22 -8.24
N PRO A 177 -12.15 -11.75 -8.16
CA PRO A 177 -13.34 -10.92 -7.99
C PRO A 177 -13.34 -10.11 -6.70
N LEU A 178 -12.74 -10.64 -5.62
CA LEU A 178 -12.67 -9.96 -4.33
C LEU A 178 -11.67 -8.81 -4.40
N LEU A 179 -10.46 -9.05 -4.92
CA LEU A 179 -9.44 -8.01 -5.06
C LEU A 179 -9.87 -6.91 -6.05
N LEU A 180 -10.57 -7.29 -7.12
CA LEU A 180 -11.17 -6.34 -8.05
C LEU A 180 -12.27 -5.51 -7.39
N GLY A 181 -13.12 -6.15 -6.58
CA GLY A 181 -14.15 -5.47 -5.79
C GLY A 181 -13.53 -4.42 -4.86
N MET A 182 -12.48 -4.80 -4.12
CA MET A 182 -11.73 -3.86 -3.26
C MET A 182 -11.08 -2.73 -4.07
N TYR A 183 -10.49 -3.01 -5.24
CA TYR A 183 -9.94 -1.96 -6.10
C TYR A 183 -11.00 -0.94 -6.49
N LEU A 184 -12.18 -1.41 -6.91
CA LEU A 184 -13.27 -0.54 -7.35
C LEU A 184 -13.89 0.26 -6.20
N SER A 185 -14.10 -0.35 -5.04
CA SER A 185 -14.82 0.27 -3.91
C SER A 185 -13.94 1.11 -3.00
N PHE A 186 -12.66 0.77 -2.87
CA PHE A 186 -11.74 1.40 -1.94
C PHE A 186 -10.68 2.23 -2.68
N TYR A 187 -9.96 1.59 -3.60
CA TYR A 187 -8.80 2.23 -4.21
C TYR A 187 -9.24 3.45 -5.03
N ASN A 188 -10.24 3.35 -5.90
CA ASN A 188 -10.65 4.52 -6.68
C ASN A 188 -11.18 5.68 -5.83
N ASP A 189 -11.93 5.40 -4.76
CA ASP A 189 -12.44 6.46 -3.90
C ASP A 189 -11.35 7.16 -3.11
N ALA A 190 -10.38 6.39 -2.62
CA ALA A 190 -9.22 6.94 -1.92
C ALA A 190 -8.39 7.90 -2.80
N SER A 191 -8.43 7.73 -4.12
CA SER A 191 -7.73 8.59 -5.09
C SER A 191 -8.18 10.04 -5.05
N LYS A 192 -9.43 10.31 -4.64
CA LYS A 192 -9.98 11.67 -4.48
C LYS A 192 -9.26 12.45 -3.38
N PHE A 193 -8.84 11.77 -2.31
CA PHE A 193 -8.08 12.39 -1.23
C PHE A 193 -6.63 12.63 -1.63
N GLU A 194 -5.98 11.65 -2.28
CA GLU A 194 -4.59 11.77 -2.75
C GLU A 194 -4.38 12.90 -3.78
N HIS A 195 -5.36 13.10 -4.68
CA HIS A 195 -5.27 14.11 -5.74
C HIS A 195 -5.92 15.44 -5.37
N ALA A 196 -6.24 15.66 -4.09
CA ALA A 196 -6.84 16.89 -3.61
C ALA A 196 -8.09 17.30 -4.43
N ASP A 197 -8.97 16.32 -4.70
CA ASP A 197 -10.22 16.57 -5.39
C ASP A 197 -10.99 17.68 -4.65
N ILE A 198 -11.50 18.66 -5.39
CA ILE A 198 -12.17 19.82 -4.79
C ILE A 198 -13.37 19.41 -3.92
N SER A 199 -14.00 18.27 -4.21
CA SER A 199 -15.10 17.72 -3.43
C SER A 199 -14.70 17.20 -2.05
N THR A 200 -13.43 16.84 -1.84
CA THR A 200 -12.90 16.38 -0.54
C THR A 200 -12.21 17.51 0.22
N VAL A 201 -11.44 18.35 -0.47
CA VAL A 201 -10.70 19.47 0.16
C VAL A 201 -11.65 20.57 0.67
N LYS A 202 -12.83 20.73 0.07
CA LYS A 202 -13.82 21.68 0.59
C LYS A 202 -14.38 21.28 1.96
N ASN A 203 -14.21 20.03 2.40
CA ASN A 203 -14.75 19.56 3.69
C ASN A 203 -14.08 20.24 4.90
N TYR A 204 -12.94 20.91 4.73
CA TYR A 204 -12.35 21.73 5.78
C TYR A 204 -13.06 23.07 5.97
N ARG A 205 -14.08 23.40 5.16
CA ARG A 205 -14.80 24.67 5.19
C ARG A 205 -16.14 24.51 5.89
N ASN A 206 -16.39 25.36 6.86
CA ASN A 206 -17.71 25.50 7.49
C ASN A 206 -18.37 26.80 7.06
N ALA A 207 -19.63 26.71 6.65
CA ALA A 207 -20.44 27.88 6.33
C ALA A 207 -20.57 28.81 7.55
N VAL A 208 -20.46 30.11 7.32
CA VAL A 208 -20.60 31.12 8.39
C VAL A 208 -22.06 31.57 8.55
N VAL A 209 -22.83 31.52 7.46
CA VAL A 209 -24.23 31.94 7.37
C VAL A 209 -24.94 31.02 6.38
N ASP A 210 -26.15 30.54 6.70
CA ASP A 210 -26.89 29.56 5.89
C ASP A 210 -27.17 30.04 4.46
N ASP A 211 -27.38 31.35 4.26
CA ASP A 211 -27.75 31.95 2.98
C ASP A 211 -26.57 32.29 2.06
N ILE A 212 -25.33 32.09 2.52
CA ILE A 212 -24.11 32.40 1.75
C ILE A 212 -23.33 31.10 1.52
N SER A 213 -22.97 30.83 0.26
CA SER A 213 -22.17 29.66 -0.07
C SER A 213 -20.83 29.65 0.70
N ASP A 214 -20.47 28.48 1.20
CA ASP A 214 -19.15 28.11 1.73
C ASP A 214 -17.98 28.23 0.73
N SER A 215 -18.26 28.53 -0.54
CA SER A 215 -17.26 28.94 -1.53
C SER A 215 -16.92 30.43 -1.45
N ILE A 216 -17.78 31.22 -0.80
CA ILE A 216 -17.68 32.69 -0.71
C ILE A 216 -17.27 33.11 0.71
N ALA A 217 -17.93 32.57 1.74
CA ALA A 217 -17.65 32.89 3.14
C ALA A 217 -17.66 31.64 4.00
N PHE A 218 -16.52 31.32 4.60
CA PHE A 218 -16.34 30.10 5.40
C PHE A 218 -15.30 30.32 6.51
N THR A 219 -15.33 29.45 7.51
CA THR A 219 -14.21 29.25 8.46
C THR A 219 -13.55 27.91 8.19
N PHE A 220 -12.27 27.79 8.55
CA PHE A 220 -11.58 26.50 8.49
C PHE A 220 -11.73 25.75 9.81
N GLU A 221 -12.11 24.48 9.71
CA GLU A 221 -12.07 23.55 10.84
C GLU A 221 -11.16 22.37 10.48
N LEU A 222 -10.05 22.24 11.22
CA LEU A 222 -9.00 21.25 10.94
C LEU A 222 -9.11 19.99 11.78
N ASN A 223 -9.93 20.01 12.84
CA ASN A 223 -10.03 18.93 13.83
C ASN A 223 -11.39 18.21 13.80
N GLN A 224 -12.23 18.49 12.80
CA GLN A 224 -13.54 17.89 12.69
C GLN A 224 -13.40 16.43 12.27
N SER A 225 -13.78 15.50 13.15
CA SER A 225 -13.85 14.08 12.80
C SER A 225 -15.05 13.81 11.91
N ASN A 226 -14.85 12.98 10.90
CA ASN A 226 -15.93 12.41 10.11
C ASN A 226 -16.09 10.93 10.48
N ILE A 227 -17.07 10.63 11.35
CA ILE A 227 -17.25 9.26 11.86
C ILE A 227 -17.53 8.23 10.77
N ALA A 228 -18.25 8.61 9.70
CA ALA A 228 -18.52 7.73 8.57
C ALA A 228 -17.23 7.41 7.80
N LEU A 229 -16.40 8.42 7.56
CA LEU A 229 -15.09 8.24 6.94
C LEU A 229 -14.16 7.43 7.84
N TRP A 230 -14.14 7.71 9.14
CA TRP A 230 -13.38 6.98 10.14
C TRP A 230 -13.70 5.48 10.09
N LYS A 231 -15.00 5.14 10.16
CA LYS A 231 -15.49 3.74 10.08
C LYS A 231 -15.08 3.09 8.76
N SER A 232 -15.20 3.81 7.65
CA SER A 232 -14.82 3.32 6.33
C SER A 232 -13.32 3.01 6.28
N VAL A 233 -12.46 3.96 6.61
CA VAL A 233 -11.00 3.79 6.56
C VAL A 233 -10.53 2.69 7.51
N PHE A 234 -11.08 2.62 8.71
CA PHE A 234 -10.76 1.58 9.69
C PHE A 234 -11.09 0.19 9.15
N LYS A 235 -12.29 -0.01 8.59
CA LYS A 235 -12.72 -1.29 8.01
C LYS A 235 -11.85 -1.71 6.83
N HIS A 236 -11.49 -0.77 5.96
CA HIS A 236 -10.61 -1.06 4.84
C HIS A 236 -9.23 -1.48 5.33
N THR A 237 -8.66 -0.73 6.28
CA THR A 237 -7.37 -1.03 6.90
C THR A 237 -7.35 -2.44 7.52
N LEU A 238 -8.39 -2.82 8.27
CA LEU A 238 -8.55 -4.19 8.80
C LEU A 238 -8.68 -5.24 7.69
N THR A 239 -9.50 -4.98 6.67
CA THR A 239 -9.74 -5.93 5.57
C THR A 239 -8.46 -6.18 4.77
N ILE A 240 -7.69 -5.14 4.50
CA ILE A 240 -6.41 -5.23 3.79
C ILE A 240 -5.40 -6.04 4.62
N LEU A 241 -5.32 -5.78 5.92
CA LEU A 241 -4.46 -6.56 6.82
C LEU A 241 -4.87 -8.03 6.86
N PHE A 242 -6.17 -8.31 7.01
CA PHE A 242 -6.72 -9.65 6.96
C PHE A 242 -6.33 -10.38 5.68
N GLN A 243 -6.54 -9.77 4.50
CA GLN A 243 -6.19 -10.40 3.23
C GLN A 243 -4.69 -10.68 3.12
N SER A 244 -3.84 -9.75 3.57
CA SER A 244 -2.38 -9.94 3.56
C SER A 244 -1.97 -11.18 4.37
N ILE A 245 -2.51 -11.32 5.58
CA ILE A 245 -2.21 -12.44 6.49
C ILE A 245 -2.84 -13.74 5.98
N ASN A 246 -4.10 -13.69 5.55
CA ASN A 246 -4.83 -14.86 5.06
C ASN A 246 -4.20 -15.46 3.81
N THR A 247 -3.67 -14.63 2.91
CA THR A 247 -2.97 -15.10 1.71
C THR A 247 -1.67 -15.82 2.06
N LEU A 248 -0.85 -15.27 2.97
CA LEU A 248 0.34 -15.97 3.47
C LEU A 248 -0.05 -17.31 4.12
N TYR A 249 -1.03 -17.28 5.03
CA TYR A 249 -1.53 -18.48 5.71
C TYR A 249 -1.99 -19.55 4.71
N THR A 250 -2.79 -19.16 3.72
CA THR A 250 -3.33 -20.07 2.70
C THR A 250 -2.22 -20.67 1.86
N ARG A 251 -1.21 -19.88 1.48
CA ARG A 251 -0.03 -20.37 0.76
C ARG A 251 0.71 -21.42 1.57
N ILE A 252 1.07 -21.09 2.82
CA ILE A 252 1.77 -22.03 3.70
C ILE A 252 0.95 -23.31 3.88
N LYS A 253 -0.34 -23.18 4.18
CA LYS A 253 -1.23 -24.32 4.42
C LYS A 253 -1.43 -25.20 3.18
N SER A 254 -1.43 -24.65 1.98
CA SER A 254 -1.70 -25.42 0.76
C SER A 254 -0.45 -25.99 0.10
N GLN A 255 0.67 -25.26 0.13
CA GLN A 255 1.86 -25.60 -0.65
C GLN A 255 3.11 -25.83 0.21
N ASP A 256 3.23 -25.13 1.34
CA ASP A 256 4.46 -25.09 2.14
C ASP A 256 4.24 -25.56 3.59
N LYS A 257 3.41 -26.62 3.77
CA LYS A 257 2.98 -27.12 5.10
C LYS A 257 4.12 -27.45 6.05
N HIS A 258 5.28 -27.84 5.51
CA HIS A 258 6.48 -28.12 6.29
C HIS A 258 6.91 -26.91 7.16
N LEU A 259 6.57 -25.67 6.80
CA LEU A 259 6.83 -24.49 7.63
C LEU A 259 6.04 -24.55 8.96
N PHE A 260 4.89 -25.21 9.00
CA PHE A 260 4.20 -25.55 10.25
C PHE A 260 4.83 -26.77 10.92
N ASP A 261 5.15 -27.82 10.15
CA ASP A 261 5.71 -29.06 10.71
C ASP A 261 7.06 -28.83 11.42
N PHE A 262 7.89 -27.92 10.91
CA PHE A 262 9.16 -27.52 11.50
C PHE A 262 9.02 -26.40 12.55
N LYS A 263 7.80 -26.01 12.92
CA LYS A 263 7.51 -24.93 13.88
C LYS A 263 8.16 -23.59 13.51
N GLN A 264 8.32 -23.34 12.21
CA GLN A 264 8.65 -22.00 11.75
C GLN A 264 7.45 -21.07 11.93
N TYR A 265 6.22 -21.60 11.90
CA TYR A 265 5.01 -20.92 12.34
C TYR A 265 4.11 -21.88 13.13
N GLU A 266 3.21 -21.33 13.93
CA GLU A 266 2.10 -22.07 14.53
C GLU A 266 0.78 -21.64 13.85
N GLU A 267 -0.07 -22.59 13.46
CA GLU A 267 -1.36 -22.30 12.83
C GLU A 267 -2.28 -21.50 13.77
N ALA A 268 -2.14 -21.70 15.09
CA ALA A 268 -2.89 -20.98 16.10
C ALA A 268 -2.61 -19.46 16.08
N ASP A 269 -1.39 -19.03 15.75
CA ASP A 269 -0.99 -17.62 15.73
C ASP A 269 -1.73 -16.87 14.62
N PHE A 270 -1.81 -17.46 13.42
CA PHE A 270 -2.60 -16.93 12.30
C PHE A 270 -4.09 -16.83 12.68
N CYS A 271 -4.65 -17.90 13.25
CA CYS A 271 -6.06 -17.94 13.66
C CYS A 271 -6.37 -16.86 14.72
N SER A 272 -5.49 -16.67 15.71
CA SER A 272 -5.67 -15.66 16.76
C SER A 272 -5.76 -14.25 16.17
N ILE A 273 -4.85 -13.90 15.26
CA ILE A 273 -4.86 -12.59 14.60
C ILE A 273 -6.13 -12.39 13.77
N ILE A 274 -6.55 -13.40 12.99
CA ILE A 274 -7.76 -13.33 12.17
C ILE A 274 -9.01 -13.12 13.02
N VAL A 275 -9.13 -13.82 14.16
CA VAL A 275 -10.25 -13.65 15.10
C VAL A 275 -10.27 -12.25 15.67
N ASN A 276 -9.11 -11.72 16.08
CA ASN A 276 -9.02 -10.36 16.60
C ASN A 276 -9.40 -9.31 15.56
N ILE A 277 -9.01 -9.49 14.29
CA ILE A 277 -9.43 -8.60 13.19
C ILE A 277 -10.96 -8.63 13.04
N LYS A 278 -11.59 -9.80 13.10
CA LYS A 278 -13.04 -9.92 13.04
C LYS A 278 -13.71 -9.21 14.21
N MET A 279 -13.23 -9.41 15.43
CA MET A 279 -13.73 -8.72 16.62
C MET A 279 -13.60 -7.20 16.51
N ALA A 280 -12.48 -6.69 15.96
CA ALA A 280 -12.29 -5.27 15.73
C ALA A 280 -13.31 -4.73 14.71
N SER A 281 -13.56 -5.47 13.62
CA SER A 281 -14.59 -5.12 12.64
C SER A 281 -15.99 -5.04 13.28
N ASP A 282 -16.34 -6.01 14.13
CA ASP A 282 -17.64 -6.06 14.80
C ASP A 282 -17.84 -4.87 15.76
N ILE A 283 -16.77 -4.43 16.44
CA ILE A 283 -16.80 -3.22 17.27
C ILE A 283 -17.10 -1.99 16.40
N VAL A 284 -16.43 -1.85 15.25
CA VAL A 284 -16.64 -0.72 14.34
C VAL A 284 -18.05 -0.70 13.75
N ASP A 285 -18.62 -1.88 13.47
CA ASP A 285 -20.01 -2.02 13.03
C ASP A 285 -21.02 -1.53 14.07
N SER A 286 -20.68 -1.61 15.36
CA SER A 286 -21.55 -1.17 16.46
C SER A 286 -21.58 0.34 16.71
N ILE A 287 -20.69 1.11 16.08
CA ILE A 287 -20.60 2.58 16.21
C ILE A 287 -21.75 3.22 15.44
N SER A 288 -22.55 4.07 16.09
CA SER A 288 -23.63 4.81 15.40
C SER A 288 -23.06 5.96 14.56
N GLU A 289 -23.76 6.29 13.48
CA GLU A 289 -23.50 7.51 12.70
C GLU A 289 -23.97 8.76 13.47
#